data_AF-A0AA38LJR8-F1
#
_entry.id   AF-A0AA38LJR8-F1
#
_cell.length_a   1.000
_cell.length_b   1.000
_cell.length_c   1.000
_cell.angle_alpha   90.00
_cell.angle_beta   90.00
_cell.angle_gamma   90.00
#
_symmetry.space_group_name_H-M   'P 1'
#
loop_
_entity.id
_entity.type
_entity.pdbx_description
1 polymer ?
#
loop_
_entity_poly.entity_id
_entity_poly.type
_entity_poly.pdbx_seq_one_letter_code
_entity_poly.pdbx_strand_id
1 'polypeptide(L)'
;MDSELLELQKQFEAAQHVKSSVRLSERNVVELVNKLQQLDLLDSDLLHTVSGKEYITQDKLRTEMEAEIGRLGRVSLIELADIIGVDLYHIERQAEKIVANDAELMLVQGEILSFRYWDSVAEEINERLQESSHISLAELAGQFQVSSELITSILEPRLGTIVQGKLEGGQLYTPSHVARIRAMIRGAVRGTMVPTNLSSVWSSIHHLLQQT
;
A
#
# COMPACT_ATOMS: atom_id res chain seq x y z
N MET A 1 -31.90 -50.70 -11.96
CA MET A 1 -30.77 -49.90 -11.48
C MET A 1 -31.18 -48.49 -11.05
N ASP A 2 -32.34 -47.95 -11.47
CA ASP A 2 -32.74 -46.57 -11.14
C ASP A 2 -33.64 -46.42 -9.89
N SER A 3 -34.15 -47.51 -9.31
CA SER A 3 -35.05 -47.44 -8.13
C SER A 3 -34.32 -47.07 -6.84
N GLU A 4 -33.13 -47.64 -6.63
CA GLU A 4 -32.31 -47.36 -5.44
C GLU A 4 -31.78 -45.92 -5.44
N LEU A 5 -31.46 -45.40 -6.63
CA LEU A 5 -30.97 -44.02 -6.79
C LEU A 5 -32.10 -43.00 -6.54
N LEU A 6 -33.34 -43.35 -6.91
CA LEU A 6 -34.53 -42.55 -6.62
C LEU A 6 -34.87 -42.52 -5.12
N GLU A 7 -34.71 -43.66 -4.44
CA GLU A 7 -34.89 -43.75 -2.99
C GLU A 7 -33.81 -42.94 -2.25
N LEU A 8 -32.55 -43.04 -2.67
CA LEU A 8 -31.46 -42.23 -2.13
C LEU A 8 -31.68 -40.74 -2.34
N GLN A 9 -32.18 -40.30 -3.50
CA GLN A 9 -32.55 -38.90 -3.74
C GLN A 9 -33.65 -38.43 -2.79
N LYS A 10 -34.71 -39.22 -2.59
CA LYS A 10 -35.78 -38.90 -1.63
C LYS A 10 -35.28 -38.83 -0.20
N GLN A 11 -34.39 -39.73 0.20
CA GLN A 11 -33.80 -39.73 1.54
C GLN A 11 -32.88 -38.51 1.74
N PHE A 12 -32.11 -38.13 0.72
CA PHE A 12 -31.26 -36.95 0.74
C PHE A 12 -32.10 -35.66 0.81
N GLU A 13 -33.15 -35.55 0.01
CA GLU A 13 -34.09 -34.42 0.01
C GLU A 13 -34.78 -34.31 1.39
N ALA A 14 -35.24 -35.43 1.95
CA ALA A 14 -35.79 -35.47 3.30
C ALA A 14 -34.77 -35.02 4.35
N ALA A 15 -33.52 -35.48 4.28
CA ALA A 15 -32.45 -35.08 5.20
C ALA A 15 -32.08 -33.59 5.07
N GLN A 16 -32.10 -33.03 3.86
CA GLN A 16 -31.88 -31.59 3.64
C GLN A 16 -33.04 -30.73 4.15
N HIS A 17 -34.27 -31.26 4.14
CA HIS A 17 -35.45 -30.58 4.70
C HIS A 17 -35.58 -30.69 6.22
N VAL A 18 -34.81 -31.57 6.89
CA VAL A 18 -34.65 -31.55 8.35
C VAL A 18 -33.81 -30.33 8.73
N LYS A 19 -34.42 -29.15 8.69
CA LYS A 19 -33.90 -27.97 9.35
C LYS A 19 -34.02 -28.21 10.86
N SER A 20 -32.88 -28.14 11.55
CA SER A 20 -32.81 -28.17 13.01
C SER A 20 -33.88 -27.24 13.62
N SER A 21 -34.79 -27.81 14.40
CA SER A 21 -35.97 -27.11 14.93
C SER A 21 -35.65 -26.15 16.08
N VAL A 22 -34.41 -26.15 16.57
CA VAL A 22 -33.95 -25.30 17.67
C VAL A 22 -32.89 -24.35 17.14
N ARG A 23 -33.33 -23.20 16.63
CA ARG A 23 -32.46 -22.05 16.44
C ARG A 23 -32.34 -21.33 17.77
N LEU A 24 -31.11 -21.17 18.26
CA LEU A 24 -30.84 -20.34 19.42
C LEU A 24 -31.25 -18.89 19.11
N SER A 25 -31.89 -18.22 20.06
CA SER A 25 -32.09 -16.78 19.97
C SER A 25 -30.75 -16.06 20.11
N GLU A 26 -30.61 -14.89 19.49
CA GLU A 26 -29.37 -14.09 19.55
C GLU A 26 -28.93 -13.84 21.00
N ARG A 27 -29.88 -13.54 21.89
CA ARG A 27 -29.62 -13.39 23.33
C ARG A 27 -28.99 -14.65 23.95
N ASN A 28 -29.53 -15.82 23.63
CA ASN A 28 -28.99 -17.08 24.16
C ASN A 28 -27.59 -17.36 23.62
N VAL A 29 -27.30 -16.98 22.37
CA VAL A 29 -25.96 -17.11 21.78
C VAL A 29 -24.97 -16.22 22.52
N VAL A 30 -25.31 -14.95 22.80
CA VAL A 30 -24.44 -14.03 23.56
C VAL A 30 -24.18 -14.55 24.97
N GLU A 31 -25.21 -15.04 25.67
CA GLU A 31 -25.05 -15.62 27.02
C GLU A 31 -24.19 -16.89 27.00
N LEU A 32 -24.30 -17.73 25.97
CA LEU A 32 -23.45 -18.90 25.79
C LEU A 32 -21.99 -18.53 25.54
N VAL A 33 -21.73 -17.56 24.66
CA VAL A 33 -20.35 -17.07 24.38
C VAL A 33 -19.72 -16.52 25.66
N ASN A 34 -20.45 -15.68 26.41
CA ASN A 34 -19.97 -15.17 27.70
C ASN A 34 -19.68 -16.29 28.71
N LYS A 35 -20.53 -17.33 28.77
CA LYS A 35 -20.27 -18.49 29.63
C LYS A 35 -19.05 -19.30 29.19
N LEU A 36 -18.85 -19.45 27.88
CA LEU A 36 -17.68 -20.15 27.34
C LEU A 36 -16.38 -19.39 27.65
N GLN A 37 -16.40 -18.06 27.59
CA GLN A 37 -15.28 -17.23 28.05
C GLN A 37 -15.03 -17.36 29.56
N GLN A 38 -16.08 -17.39 30.39
CA GLN A 38 -15.92 -17.61 31.84
C GLN A 38 -15.32 -18.98 32.20
N LEU A 39 -15.56 -19.99 31.35
CA LEU A 39 -15.03 -21.34 31.51
C LEU A 39 -13.64 -21.52 30.88
N ASP A 40 -13.05 -20.44 30.34
CA ASP A 40 -11.74 -20.45 29.66
C ASP A 40 -11.68 -21.43 28.48
N LEU A 41 -12.84 -21.69 27.85
CA LEU A 41 -12.98 -22.56 26.68
C LEU A 41 -12.84 -21.78 25.36
N LEU A 42 -12.93 -20.46 25.43
CA LEU A 42 -12.70 -19.52 24.33
C LEU A 42 -11.65 -18.50 24.78
N ASP A 43 -10.74 -18.15 23.87
CA ASP A 43 -9.74 -17.12 24.13
C ASP A 43 -10.41 -15.81 24.55
N SER A 44 -9.83 -15.15 25.56
CA SER A 44 -10.36 -13.91 26.13
C SER A 44 -10.34 -12.73 25.15
N ASP A 45 -9.65 -12.88 24.03
CA ASP A 45 -9.40 -11.84 23.02
C ASP A 45 -10.40 -11.90 21.85
N LEU A 46 -11.62 -12.38 22.13
CA LEU A 46 -12.72 -12.40 21.17
C LEU A 46 -13.25 -10.98 20.96
N LEU A 47 -13.08 -10.47 19.75
CA LEU A 47 -13.58 -9.16 19.33
C LEU A 47 -15.00 -9.29 18.80
N HIS A 48 -15.73 -8.18 18.76
CA HIS A 48 -17.02 -8.09 18.09
C HIS A 48 -16.97 -7.08 16.94
N THR A 49 -17.81 -7.28 15.94
CA THR A 49 -17.98 -6.28 14.88
C THR A 49 -18.69 -5.04 15.41
N VAL A 50 -18.57 -3.91 14.71
CA VAL A 50 -19.21 -2.63 15.10
C VAL A 50 -20.74 -2.77 15.19
N SER A 51 -21.34 -3.71 14.44
CA SER A 51 -22.76 -4.06 14.55
C SER A 51 -23.12 -4.87 15.81
N GLY A 52 -22.13 -5.43 16.52
CA GLY A 52 -22.32 -6.29 17.69
C GLY A 52 -22.92 -7.67 17.39
N LYS A 53 -23.01 -8.06 16.12
CA LYS A 53 -23.69 -9.29 15.68
C LYS A 53 -22.75 -10.45 15.42
N GLU A 54 -21.49 -10.15 15.13
CA GLU A 54 -20.49 -11.13 14.76
C GLU A 54 -19.31 -11.04 15.71
N TYR A 55 -18.73 -12.19 16.00
CA TYR A 55 -17.52 -12.31 16.79
C TYR A 55 -16.36 -12.68 15.88
N ILE A 56 -15.21 -12.06 16.09
CA ILE A 56 -13.99 -12.29 15.33
C ILE A 56 -12.83 -12.52 16.28
N THR A 57 -12.02 -13.54 16.00
CA THR A 57 -10.79 -13.81 16.76
C THR A 57 -9.65 -12.94 16.23
N GLN A 58 -8.66 -12.64 17.07
CA GLN A 58 -7.48 -11.86 16.62
C GLN A 58 -6.71 -12.53 15.48
N ASP A 59 -6.65 -13.87 15.47
CA ASP A 59 -5.99 -14.61 14.39
C ASP A 59 -6.76 -14.48 13.08
N LYS A 60 -8.10 -14.54 13.13
CA LYS A 60 -8.93 -14.35 11.96
C LYS A 60 -8.80 -12.92 11.41
N LEU A 61 -8.80 -11.93 12.31
CA LEU A 61 -8.55 -10.54 11.97
C LEU A 61 -7.20 -10.39 11.26
N ARG A 62 -6.14 -11.00 11.79
CA ARG A 62 -4.80 -10.99 11.17
C ARG A 62 -4.84 -11.53 9.75
N THR A 63 -5.39 -12.72 9.54
CA THR A 63 -5.41 -13.37 8.23
C THR A 63 -6.20 -12.55 7.21
N GLU A 64 -7.31 -11.93 7.62
CA GLU A 64 -8.10 -11.07 6.72
C GLU A 64 -7.36 -9.78 6.37
N MET A 65 -6.70 -9.14 7.33
CA MET A 65 -5.86 -7.98 7.07
C MET A 65 -4.72 -8.31 6.11
N GLU A 66 -3.98 -9.40 6.34
CA GLU A 66 -2.88 -9.83 5.48
C GLU A 66 -3.35 -10.15 4.04
N ALA A 67 -4.50 -10.82 3.91
CA ALA A 67 -5.09 -11.11 2.61
C ALA A 67 -5.47 -9.83 1.84
N GLU A 68 -6.06 -8.85 2.53
CA GLU A 68 -6.49 -7.60 1.90
C GLU A 68 -5.31 -6.68 1.55
N ILE A 69 -4.30 -6.60 2.42
CA ILE A 69 -3.03 -5.92 2.14
C ILE A 69 -2.35 -6.53 0.92
N GLY A 70 -2.28 -7.87 0.84
CA GLY A 70 -1.70 -8.57 -0.30
C GLY A 70 -2.45 -8.36 -1.61
N ARG A 71 -3.75 -8.07 -1.56
CA ARG A 71 -4.61 -7.83 -2.72
C ARG A 71 -4.48 -6.41 -3.26
N LEU A 72 -4.46 -5.41 -2.37
CA LEU A 72 -4.48 -3.99 -2.74
C LEU A 72 -3.09 -3.35 -2.81
N GLY A 73 -2.10 -3.89 -2.09
CA GLY A 73 -0.73 -3.37 -2.03
C GLY A 73 -0.57 -2.08 -1.21
N ARG A 74 -1.55 -1.16 -1.28
CA ARG A 74 -1.73 0.01 -0.41
C ARG A 74 -3.15 0.00 0.14
N VAL A 75 -3.30 0.12 1.45
CA VAL A 75 -4.63 0.16 2.10
C VAL A 75 -4.63 1.10 3.30
N SER A 76 -5.69 1.91 3.44
CA SER A 76 -5.92 2.73 4.62
C SER A 76 -6.51 1.91 5.75
N LEU A 77 -6.07 2.14 6.99
CA LEU A 77 -6.62 1.45 8.16
C LEU A 77 -8.11 1.74 8.37
N ILE A 78 -8.58 2.90 7.93
CA ILE A 78 -10.01 3.27 8.02
C ILE A 78 -10.83 2.44 7.04
N GLU A 79 -10.37 2.32 5.80
CA GLU A 79 -11.01 1.47 4.79
C GLU A 79 -10.99 0.00 5.22
N LEU A 80 -9.89 -0.45 5.83
CA LEU A 80 -9.75 -1.81 6.33
C LEU A 80 -10.72 -2.09 7.49
N ALA A 81 -10.93 -1.11 8.38
CA ALA A 81 -11.92 -1.18 9.44
C ALA A 81 -13.35 -1.29 8.88
N ASP A 82 -13.66 -0.55 7.82
CA ASP A 82 -14.96 -0.61 7.14
C ASP A 82 -15.20 -1.94 6.40
N ILE A 83 -14.16 -2.48 5.74
CA ILE A 83 -14.24 -3.74 4.99
C ILE A 83 -14.43 -4.93 5.94
N ILE A 84 -13.67 -4.98 7.03
CA ILE A 84 -13.71 -6.08 8.01
C ILE A 84 -14.86 -5.89 9.00
N GLY A 85 -15.32 -4.65 9.21
CA GLY A 85 -16.40 -4.32 10.14
C GLY A 85 -15.97 -4.33 11.61
N VAL A 86 -14.70 -4.05 11.89
CA VAL A 86 -14.10 -4.03 13.24
C VAL A 86 -13.68 -2.61 13.61
N ASP A 87 -13.73 -2.28 14.90
CA ASP A 87 -13.31 -0.96 15.39
C ASP A 87 -11.85 -0.64 15.02
N LEU A 88 -11.60 0.62 14.65
CA LEU A 88 -10.30 1.12 14.21
C LEU A 88 -9.19 0.84 15.24
N TYR A 89 -9.49 0.93 16.54
CA TYR A 89 -8.50 0.70 17.59
C TYR A 89 -7.90 -0.70 17.53
N HIS A 90 -8.72 -1.72 17.25
CA HIS A 90 -8.26 -3.10 17.14
C HIS A 90 -7.48 -3.34 15.86
N ILE A 91 -7.88 -2.67 14.77
CA ILE A 91 -7.18 -2.70 13.48
C ILE A 91 -5.80 -2.05 13.60
N GLU A 92 -5.69 -0.87 14.21
CA GLU A 92 -4.41 -0.17 14.42
C GLU A 92 -3.43 -1.02 15.23
N ARG A 93 -3.88 -1.55 16.37
CA ARG A 93 -3.05 -2.43 17.22
C ARG A 93 -2.61 -3.68 16.48
N GLN A 94 -3.46 -4.25 15.63
CA GLN A 94 -3.11 -5.44 14.85
C GLN A 94 -2.19 -5.11 13.67
N ALA A 95 -2.37 -3.96 13.03
CA ALA A 95 -1.51 -3.45 11.97
C ALA A 95 -0.07 -3.26 12.46
N GLU A 96 0.12 -2.67 13.63
CA GLU A 96 1.44 -2.52 14.25
C GLU A 96 2.13 -3.88 14.45
N LYS A 97 1.37 -4.90 14.91
CA LYS A 97 1.91 -6.26 15.05
C LYS A 97 2.25 -6.88 13.69
N ILE A 98 1.42 -6.68 12.67
CA ILE A 98 1.66 -7.23 11.33
C ILE A 98 2.95 -6.63 10.75
N VAL A 99 3.08 -5.31 10.80
CA VAL A 99 4.28 -4.59 10.31
C VAL A 99 5.53 -4.92 11.14
N ALA A 100 5.39 -5.19 12.44
CA ALA A 100 6.52 -5.65 13.26
C ALA A 100 6.98 -7.08 12.90
N ASN A 101 6.08 -7.93 12.38
CA ASN A 101 6.40 -9.30 11.99
C ASN A 101 6.86 -9.39 10.52
N ASP A 102 6.38 -8.50 9.65
CA ASP A 102 6.67 -8.49 8.23
C ASP A 102 7.45 -7.23 7.82
N ALA A 103 8.73 -7.43 7.49
CA ALA A 103 9.63 -6.36 7.06
C ALA A 103 9.33 -5.83 5.65
N GLU A 104 8.48 -6.50 4.86
CA GLU A 104 8.07 -6.02 3.53
C GLU A 104 6.93 -5.00 3.59
N LEU A 105 6.33 -4.80 4.77
CA LEU A 105 5.24 -3.87 4.99
C LEU A 105 5.73 -2.62 5.74
N MET A 106 5.12 -1.49 5.42
CA MET A 106 5.41 -0.22 6.06
C MET A 106 4.12 0.50 6.43
N LEU A 107 4.04 0.99 7.66
CA LEU A 107 2.94 1.82 8.14
C LEU A 107 3.30 3.31 8.02
N VAL A 108 2.53 4.06 7.25
CA VAL A 108 2.74 5.50 7.01
C VAL A 108 1.41 6.22 7.17
N GLN A 109 1.32 7.14 8.14
CA GLN A 109 0.14 8.01 8.36
C GLN A 109 -1.22 7.26 8.44
N GLY A 110 -1.23 6.03 8.97
CA GLY A 110 -2.46 5.21 9.03
C GLY A 110 -2.77 4.46 7.73
N GLU A 111 -1.79 4.31 6.83
CA GLU A 111 -1.86 3.46 5.66
C GLU A 111 -0.77 2.38 5.71
N ILE A 112 -1.11 1.16 5.28
CA ILE A 112 -0.14 0.09 5.11
C ILE A 112 0.24 0.03 3.63
N LEU A 113 1.54 0.06 3.37
CA LEU A 113 2.14 0.00 2.04
C LEU A 113 3.06 -1.21 1.96
N SER A 114 2.89 -2.03 0.93
CA SER A 114 3.79 -3.13 0.62
C SER A 114 5.00 -2.68 -0.19
N PHE A 115 6.11 -3.40 -0.06
CA PHE A 115 7.32 -3.15 -0.87
C PHE A 115 7.04 -3.32 -2.37
N ARG A 116 6.16 -4.25 -2.75
CA ARG A 116 5.72 -4.44 -4.15
C ARG A 116 5.03 -3.21 -4.72
N TYR A 117 4.19 -2.55 -3.92
CA TYR A 117 3.59 -1.28 -4.32
C TYR A 117 4.68 -0.23 -4.59
N TRP A 118 5.68 -0.12 -3.73
CA TRP A 118 6.80 0.80 -3.93
C TRP A 118 7.67 0.47 -5.15
N ASP A 119 7.80 -0.80 -5.51
CA ASP A 119 8.50 -1.20 -6.73
C ASP A 119 7.75 -0.75 -7.98
N SER A 120 6.42 -0.96 -8.03
CA SER A 120 5.60 -0.45 -9.14
C SER A 120 5.59 1.08 -9.22
N VAL A 121 5.54 1.76 -8.07
CA VAL A 121 5.66 3.22 -8.01
C VAL A 121 7.04 3.68 -8.50
N ALA A 122 8.11 2.97 -8.17
CA ALA A 122 9.45 3.29 -8.64
C ALA A 122 9.58 3.11 -10.17
N GLU A 123 8.92 2.09 -10.74
CA GLU A 123 8.83 1.92 -12.20
C GLU A 123 8.11 3.11 -12.86
N GLU A 124 6.94 3.52 -12.33
CA GLU A 124 6.19 4.68 -12.83
C GLU A 124 7.03 5.97 -12.74
N ILE A 125 7.71 6.18 -11.61
CA ILE A 125 8.61 7.32 -11.43
C ILE A 125 9.75 7.28 -12.46
N ASN A 126 10.30 6.11 -12.75
CA ASN A 126 11.36 5.97 -13.75
C ASN A 126 10.85 6.31 -15.16
N GLU A 127 9.69 5.81 -15.56
CA GLU A 127 9.09 6.14 -16.86
C GLU A 127 8.89 7.65 -17.00
N ARG A 128 8.24 8.27 -16.01
CA ARG A 128 8.05 9.71 -15.99
C ARG A 128 9.37 10.47 -15.99
N LEU A 129 10.40 9.96 -15.31
CA LEU A 129 11.73 10.56 -15.28
C LEU A 129 12.38 10.53 -16.67
N GLN A 130 12.23 9.43 -17.42
CA GLN A 130 12.75 9.34 -18.78
C GLN A 130 12.03 10.31 -19.73
N GLU A 131 10.74 10.53 -19.54
CA GLU A 131 9.95 11.49 -20.34
C GLU A 131 10.32 12.95 -20.02
N SER A 132 10.32 13.32 -18.73
CA SER A 132 10.52 14.70 -18.26
C SER A 132 11.99 15.10 -18.10
N SER A 133 12.92 14.14 -18.17
CA SER A 133 14.36 14.28 -17.90
C SER A 133 14.75 14.69 -16.47
N HIS A 134 13.83 15.31 -15.71
CA HIS A 134 14.02 15.76 -14.34
C HIS A 134 12.68 15.85 -13.60
N ILE A 135 12.67 15.52 -12.30
CA ILE A 135 11.48 15.54 -11.44
C ILE A 135 11.89 16.05 -10.05
N SER A 136 11.03 16.86 -9.43
CA SER A 136 11.21 17.30 -8.05
C SER A 136 10.66 16.27 -7.05
N LEU A 137 11.40 15.95 -5.98
CA LEU A 137 10.87 15.11 -4.90
C LEU A 137 9.64 15.72 -4.22
N ALA A 138 9.52 17.05 -4.20
CA ALA A 138 8.35 17.72 -3.62
C ALA A 138 7.08 17.48 -4.45
N GLU A 139 7.22 17.37 -5.78
CA GLU A 139 6.11 17.03 -6.67
C GLU A 139 5.65 15.59 -6.44
N LEU A 140 6.61 14.66 -6.34
CA LEU A 140 6.32 13.26 -6.03
C LEU A 140 5.69 13.11 -4.64
N ALA A 141 6.20 13.83 -3.64
CA ALA A 141 5.66 13.84 -2.29
C ALA A 141 4.19 14.29 -2.28
N GLY A 142 3.87 15.36 -3.03
CA GLY A 142 2.50 15.82 -3.20
C GLY A 142 1.61 14.81 -3.94
N GLN A 143 2.11 14.17 -4.99
CA GLN A 143 1.35 13.19 -5.78
C GLN A 143 0.99 11.95 -4.96
N PHE A 144 1.94 11.41 -4.21
CA PHE A 144 1.75 10.18 -3.44
C PHE A 144 1.21 10.43 -2.02
N GLN A 145 1.10 11.71 -1.61
CA GLN A 145 0.67 12.14 -0.28
C GLN A 145 1.58 11.61 0.85
N VAL A 146 2.88 11.56 0.58
CA VAL A 146 3.89 11.09 1.53
C VAL A 146 4.99 12.14 1.74
N SER A 147 5.81 11.98 2.78
CA SER A 147 6.94 12.90 2.99
C SER A 147 8.03 12.71 1.94
N SER A 148 8.73 13.80 1.60
CA SER A 148 9.88 13.76 0.69
C SER A 148 11.03 12.91 1.24
N GLU A 149 11.20 12.86 2.56
CA GLU A 149 12.16 11.99 3.23
C GLU A 149 11.82 10.52 3.01
N LEU A 150 10.55 10.14 3.11
CA LEU A 150 10.13 8.77 2.84
C LEU A 150 10.43 8.38 1.40
N ILE A 151 10.06 9.22 0.42
CA ILE A 151 10.36 8.96 -0.99
C ILE A 151 11.85 8.80 -1.20
N THR A 152 12.67 9.62 -0.55
CA THR A 152 14.13 9.50 -0.61
C THR A 152 14.58 8.13 -0.09
N SER A 153 14.12 7.72 1.09
CA SER A 153 14.49 6.42 1.69
C SER A 153 14.06 5.21 0.84
N ILE A 154 12.96 5.34 0.10
CA ILE A 154 12.43 4.29 -0.78
C ILE A 154 13.16 4.28 -2.13
N LEU A 155 13.49 5.45 -2.68
CA LEU A 155 14.15 5.59 -3.98
C LEU A 155 15.65 5.29 -3.90
N GLU A 156 16.36 5.73 -2.86
CA GLU A 156 17.80 5.52 -2.67
C GLU A 156 18.27 4.08 -2.96
N PRO A 157 17.66 3.02 -2.37
CA PRO A 157 18.06 1.64 -2.66
C PRO A 157 17.69 1.16 -4.08
N ARG A 158 16.78 1.87 -4.75
CA ARG A 158 16.26 1.56 -6.10
C ARG A 158 16.93 2.37 -7.21
N LEU A 159 17.79 3.32 -6.86
CA LEU A 159 18.58 4.09 -7.82
C LEU A 159 19.63 3.18 -8.49
N GLY A 160 19.61 3.15 -9.81
CA GLY A 160 20.52 2.34 -10.63
C GLY A 160 20.04 0.91 -10.88
N THR A 161 18.97 0.45 -10.22
CA THR A 161 18.31 -0.83 -10.52
C THR A 161 17.02 -0.59 -11.31
N ILE A 162 15.98 -0.10 -10.64
CA ILE A 162 14.68 0.22 -11.23
C ILE A 162 14.69 1.64 -11.81
N VAL A 163 15.20 2.59 -11.02
CA VAL A 163 15.21 4.01 -11.39
C VAL A 163 16.56 4.39 -11.96
N GLN A 164 16.59 4.67 -13.27
CA GLN A 164 17.81 5.11 -13.98
C GLN A 164 17.98 6.63 -13.88
N GLY A 165 18.18 7.10 -12.64
CA GLY A 165 18.33 8.51 -12.30
C GLY A 165 19.42 8.75 -11.27
N LYS A 166 19.76 10.02 -11.09
CA LYS A 166 20.55 10.50 -9.96
C LYS A 166 19.70 11.42 -9.12
N LEU A 167 19.78 11.24 -7.80
CA LEU A 167 19.12 12.07 -6.83
C LEU A 167 20.16 13.01 -6.19
N GLU A 168 20.04 14.32 -6.44
CA GLU A 168 20.85 15.33 -5.75
C GLU A 168 19.98 16.56 -5.43
N GLY A 169 20.14 17.13 -4.25
CA GLY A 169 19.50 18.40 -3.88
C GLY A 169 17.96 18.39 -3.91
N GLY A 170 17.34 17.23 -3.68
CA GLY A 170 15.88 17.09 -3.74
C GLY A 170 15.30 16.96 -5.15
N GLN A 171 16.15 16.79 -6.16
CA GLN A 171 15.75 16.59 -7.55
C GLN A 171 16.29 15.28 -8.08
N LEU A 172 15.46 14.59 -8.85
CA LEU A 172 15.80 13.39 -9.58
C LEU A 172 16.01 13.76 -11.04
N TYR A 173 17.13 13.40 -11.64
CA TYR A 173 17.43 13.71 -13.05
C TYR A 173 18.11 12.55 -13.76
N THR A 174 17.93 12.48 -15.07
CA THR A 174 18.57 11.46 -15.89
C THR A 174 20.04 11.80 -16.17
N PRO A 175 20.92 10.80 -16.33
CA PRO A 175 22.29 11.04 -16.77
C PRO A 175 22.38 11.76 -18.13
N SER A 176 21.42 11.49 -19.03
CA SER A 176 21.31 12.15 -20.33
C SER A 176 20.97 13.64 -20.21
N HIS A 177 20.11 14.03 -19.25
CA HIS A 177 19.83 15.43 -18.95
C HIS A 177 21.09 16.18 -18.52
N VAL A 178 21.88 15.60 -17.61
CA VAL A 178 23.14 16.21 -17.15
C VAL A 178 24.14 16.34 -18.29
N ALA A 179 24.26 15.30 -19.13
CA ALA A 179 25.15 15.35 -20.30
C ALA A 179 24.75 16.45 -21.29
N ARG A 180 23.44 16.63 -21.51
CA ARG A 180 22.87 17.70 -22.35
C ARG A 180 23.20 19.08 -21.81
N ILE A 181 22.90 19.35 -20.53
CA ILE A 181 23.22 20.63 -19.89
C ILE A 181 24.74 20.89 -19.93
N ARG A 182 25.57 19.88 -19.65
CA ARG A 182 27.04 20.01 -19.72
C ARG A 182 27.53 20.34 -21.13
N ALA A 183 26.90 19.78 -22.17
CA ALA A 183 27.20 20.13 -23.56
C ALA A 183 26.80 21.57 -23.89
N MET A 184 25.62 22.02 -23.45
CA MET A 184 25.14 23.40 -23.63
C MET A 184 26.06 24.41 -22.95
N ILE A 185 26.45 24.17 -21.69
CA ILE A 185 27.39 25.00 -20.95
C ILE A 185 28.73 25.09 -21.69
N ARG A 186 29.29 23.96 -22.13
CA ARG A 186 30.55 23.95 -22.89
C ARG A 186 30.44 24.71 -24.21
N GLY A 187 29.31 24.60 -24.91
CA GLY A 187 29.05 25.35 -26.14
C GLY A 187 29.00 26.85 -25.89
N ALA A 188 28.21 27.27 -24.89
CA ALA A 188 28.07 28.67 -24.52
C ALA A 188 29.42 29.29 -24.11
N VAL A 189 30.19 28.62 -23.25
CA VAL A 189 31.51 29.11 -22.79
C VAL A 189 32.55 29.11 -23.91
N ARG A 190 32.51 28.17 -24.86
CA ARG A 190 33.39 28.22 -26.04
C ARG A 190 33.05 29.38 -26.98
N GLY A 191 31.78 29.77 -27.04
CA GLY A 191 31.31 30.90 -27.85
C GLY A 191 31.62 32.26 -27.23
N THR A 192 31.86 32.34 -25.91
CA THR A 192 32.23 33.61 -25.28
C THR A 192 33.69 33.97 -25.61
N MET A 193 33.87 35.02 -26.42
CA MET A 193 35.19 35.53 -26.81
C MET A 193 35.73 36.62 -25.86
N VAL A 194 34.95 37.00 -24.86
CA VAL A 194 35.31 38.01 -23.85
C VAL A 194 35.02 37.45 -22.45
N PRO A 195 35.70 37.92 -21.39
CA PRO A 195 35.34 37.59 -20.02
C PRO A 195 33.90 38.02 -19.73
N THR A 196 32.99 37.06 -19.64
CA THR A 196 31.57 37.28 -19.41
C THR A 196 31.18 36.80 -18.01
N ASN A 197 30.27 37.50 -17.36
CA ASN A 197 29.73 37.08 -16.06
C ASN A 197 28.96 35.75 -16.21
N LEU A 198 29.11 34.85 -15.24
CA LEU A 198 28.41 33.58 -15.18
C LEU A 198 26.89 33.73 -15.29
N SER A 199 26.34 34.78 -14.67
CA SER A 199 24.89 35.07 -14.72
C SER A 199 24.40 35.35 -16.15
N SER A 200 25.20 36.03 -16.97
CA SER A 200 24.88 36.26 -18.39
C SER A 200 24.90 34.97 -19.19
N VAL A 201 25.90 34.10 -18.98
CA VAL A 201 25.98 32.78 -19.63
C VAL A 201 24.80 31.89 -19.22
N TRP A 202 24.45 31.89 -17.93
CA TRP A 202 23.30 31.14 -17.42
C TRP A 202 21.99 31.59 -18.06
N SER A 203 21.78 32.91 -18.21
CA SER A 203 20.56 33.44 -18.83
C SER A 203 20.37 32.96 -20.28
N SER A 204 21.46 32.87 -21.05
CA SER A 204 21.43 32.34 -22.42
C SER A 204 21.10 30.85 -22.47
N ILE A 205 21.61 30.07 -21.51
CA ILE A 205 21.33 28.63 -21.41
C ILE A 205 19.90 28.39 -20.97
N HIS A 206 19.38 29.17 -20.03
CA HIS A 206 18.02 29.06 -19.54
C HIS A 206 16.99 29.29 -20.65
N HIS A 207 17.23 30.27 -21.52
CA HIS A 207 16.39 30.51 -22.69
C HIS A 207 16.38 29.32 -23.65
N LEU A 208 17.53 28.66 -23.86
CA LEU A 208 17.63 27.47 -24.71
C LEU A 208 16.90 26.26 -24.09
N LEU A 209 16.89 26.14 -22.76
CA LEU A 209 16.17 25.06 -22.05
C LEU A 209 14.65 25.23 -22.10
N GLN A 210 14.13 26.45 -22.26
CA GLN A 210 12.68 26.70 -22.37
C GLN A 210 12.12 26.49 -23.79
N GLN A 211 12.98 26.39 -24.80
CA GLN A 211 12.60 26.23 -26.21
C GLN A 211 12.58 24.77 -26.70
N THR A 212 13.00 23.82 -25.86
CA THR A 212 13.05 22.38 -26.12
C THR A 212 12.08 21.64 -25.21
#